data_AF-A0A951I2Y4-F1
#
_entry.id   AF-A0A951I2Y4-F1
#
_cell.length_a   1.000
_cell.length_b   1.000
_cell.length_c   1.000
_cell.angle_alpha   90.00
_cell.angle_beta   90.00
_cell.angle_gamma   90.00
#
_symmetry.space_group_name_H-M   'P 1'
#
loop_
_entity.id
_entity.type
_entity.pdbx_description
1 polymer ?
#
loop_
_entity_poly.entity_id
_entity_poly.type
_entity_poly.pdbx_seq_one_letter_code
_entity_poly.pdbx_strand_id
1 'polypeptide(L)'
;MKATKHFKLCCALCLSLICFYSFAVGRTRAGKRNPRLIVSFYSICCGIDLPAKEKLDGFISQYEKRNRKRIAKSTVHWGKEGEVDYCLPLSNLSGKEQRRFISQVRSLLRGSKQVNIKENEACQSEQPATR
;
A
#
# COMPACT_ATOMS: atom_id res chain seq x y z
N MET A 1 -26.92 37.86 -67.77
CA MET A 1 -26.09 36.66 -67.55
C MET A 1 -24.63 37.07 -67.43
N LYS A 2 -24.09 37.22 -66.21
CA LYS A 2 -22.64 37.32 -65.97
C LYS A 2 -22.33 36.65 -64.63
N ALA A 3 -21.35 35.75 -64.70
CA ALA A 3 -20.88 34.89 -63.63
C ALA A 3 -20.10 35.68 -62.58
N THR A 4 -20.26 35.31 -61.31
CA THR A 4 -19.39 35.71 -60.21
C THR A 4 -18.49 34.54 -59.83
N LYS A 5 -17.19 34.76 -59.94
CA LYS A 5 -16.13 33.90 -59.42
C LYS A 5 -15.54 34.53 -58.15
N HIS A 6 -15.05 33.66 -57.25
CA HIS A 6 -14.10 33.94 -56.15
C HIS A 6 -14.65 34.86 -55.03
N PHE A 7 -14.20 34.84 -53.77
CA PHE A 7 -12.95 34.41 -53.17
C PHE A 7 -13.16 34.30 -51.64
N LYS A 8 -12.41 33.40 -51.01
CA LYS A 8 -12.22 33.19 -49.57
C LYS A 8 -12.33 34.46 -48.70
N LEU A 9 -13.04 34.38 -47.57
CA LEU A 9 -12.65 35.10 -46.34
C LEU A 9 -13.36 34.60 -45.07
N CYS A 10 -12.58 34.47 -44.00
CA CYS A 10 -12.96 34.42 -42.59
C CYS A 10 -13.88 33.27 -42.11
N CYS A 11 -13.34 32.36 -41.31
CA CYS A 11 -13.36 32.56 -39.86
C CYS A 11 -12.72 31.32 -39.20
N ALA A 12 -11.42 31.39 -38.96
CA ALA A 12 -10.80 30.56 -37.95
C ALA A 12 -11.29 31.08 -36.60
N LEU A 13 -12.17 30.36 -35.90
CA LEU A 13 -12.41 30.52 -34.46
C LEU A 13 -13.23 29.33 -33.93
N CYS A 14 -12.77 28.80 -32.80
CA CYS A 14 -13.52 28.00 -31.82
C CYS A 14 -13.64 26.47 -32.00
N LEU A 15 -12.54 25.76 -32.27
CA LEU A 15 -12.45 24.30 -31.97
C LEU A 15 -11.13 23.91 -31.27
N SER A 16 -10.63 24.72 -30.33
CA SER A 16 -9.45 24.38 -29.50
C SER A 16 -9.77 24.20 -28.01
N LEU A 17 -11.02 23.88 -27.66
CA LEU A 17 -11.45 23.57 -26.30
C LEU A 17 -11.40 22.07 -26.00
N ILE A 18 -10.36 21.38 -26.47
CA ILE A 18 -10.11 19.98 -26.13
C ILE A 18 -8.72 19.88 -25.49
N CYS A 19 -8.74 19.56 -24.20
CA CYS A 19 -7.70 18.86 -23.46
C CYS A 19 -6.41 19.60 -23.09
N PHE A 20 -6.53 20.82 -22.54
CA PHE A 20 -5.60 21.30 -21.50
C PHE A 20 -6.04 20.89 -20.08
N TYR A 21 -6.71 19.74 -19.93
CA TYR A 21 -6.70 19.02 -18.65
C TYR A 21 -5.35 18.33 -18.52
N SER A 22 -4.30 19.14 -18.34
CA SER A 22 -3.05 18.69 -17.76
C SER A 22 -3.41 18.09 -16.41
N PHE A 23 -3.45 16.77 -16.38
CA PHE A 23 -3.63 15.95 -15.20
C PHE A 23 -2.42 16.21 -14.29
N ALA A 24 -2.47 17.30 -13.53
CA ALA A 24 -1.50 17.61 -12.50
C ALA A 24 -1.75 16.64 -11.33
N VAL A 25 -1.30 15.40 -11.49
CA VAL A 25 -1.11 14.49 -10.36
C VAL A 25 0.01 15.08 -9.53
N GLY A 26 -0.38 15.84 -8.51
CA GLY A 26 0.52 16.21 -7.44
C GLY A 26 1.08 14.93 -6.82
N ARG A 27 2.33 14.60 -7.16
CA ARG A 27 3.14 13.70 -6.33
C ARG A 27 3.39 14.42 -5.03
N THR A 28 2.50 14.24 -4.06
CA THR A 28 2.85 14.50 -2.66
C THR A 28 4.05 13.59 -2.36
N ARG A 29 5.20 14.20 -2.02
CA ARG A 29 6.29 13.43 -1.41
C ARG A 29 5.69 12.83 -0.15
N ALA A 30 5.52 11.50 -0.14
CA ALA A 30 5.03 10.78 1.00
C ALA A 30 6.01 11.04 2.15
N GLY A 31 5.64 11.95 3.06
CA GLY A 31 6.30 12.04 4.36
C GLY A 31 6.26 10.65 4.96
N LYS A 32 7.42 10.17 5.40
CA LYS A 32 7.60 8.84 5.98
C LYS A 32 6.65 8.70 7.18
N ARG A 33 5.53 8.02 6.99
CA ARG A 33 4.53 7.79 8.04
C ARG A 33 4.68 6.35 8.51
N ASN A 34 4.88 6.19 9.81
CA ASN A 34 4.95 4.88 10.44
C ASN A 34 3.72 4.05 10.06
N PRO A 35 3.90 2.78 9.64
CA PRO A 35 2.79 1.87 9.44
C PRO A 35 1.98 1.73 10.73
N ARG A 36 0.66 1.55 10.59
CA ARG A 36 -0.23 1.35 11.73
C ARG A 36 0.08 0.05 12.47
N LEU A 37 0.45 -0.99 11.74
CA LEU A 37 0.74 -2.34 12.24
C LEU A 37 2.00 -2.88 11.56
N ILE A 38 2.89 -3.50 12.33
CA ILE A 38 4.01 -4.29 11.85
C ILE A 38 3.89 -5.69 12.42
N VAL A 39 3.98 -6.70 11.56
CA VAL A 39 4.13 -8.10 11.97
C VAL A 39 5.51 -8.58 11.54
N SER A 40 6.37 -8.86 12.50
CA SER A 40 7.76 -9.27 12.30
C SER A 40 7.88 -10.75 12.57
N PHE A 41 8.27 -11.51 11.55
CA PHE A 41 8.63 -12.91 11.64
C PHE A 41 10.14 -13.00 11.80
N TYR A 42 10.61 -13.54 12.92
CA TYR A 42 12.03 -13.64 13.22
C TYR A 42 12.43 -15.09 13.49
N SER A 43 13.71 -15.40 13.29
CA SER A 43 14.29 -16.69 13.61
C SER A 43 15.18 -16.60 14.85
N ILE A 44 15.32 -17.73 15.56
CA ILE A 44 16.29 -17.91 16.64
C ILE A 44 17.44 -18.80 16.18
N CYS A 45 17.16 -19.84 15.36
CA CYS A 45 18.20 -20.78 14.91
C CYS A 45 17.85 -21.65 13.69
N CYS A 46 16.61 -21.66 13.19
CA CYS A 46 16.15 -22.64 12.19
C CYS A 46 15.07 -22.10 11.24
N GLY A 47 15.12 -20.80 10.94
CA GLY A 47 14.10 -20.13 10.14
C GLY A 47 12.88 -19.66 10.93
N ILE A 48 11.99 -19.02 10.19
CA ILE A 48 10.76 -18.42 10.72
C ILE A 48 9.63 -19.45 10.88
N ASP A 49 8.62 -19.08 11.64
CA ASP A 49 7.33 -19.78 11.69
C ASP A 49 6.55 -19.59 10.38
N LEU A 50 6.88 -20.41 9.38
CA LEU A 50 6.23 -20.43 8.06
C LEU A 50 4.71 -20.63 8.16
N PRO A 51 4.18 -21.57 8.97
CA PRO A 51 2.73 -21.71 9.15
C PRO A 51 2.05 -20.44 9.67
N ALA A 52 2.66 -19.70 10.61
CA ALA A 52 2.11 -18.43 11.09
C ALA A 52 2.07 -17.36 9.98
N LYS A 53 3.12 -17.30 9.16
CA LYS A 53 3.17 -16.38 8.01
C LYS A 53 2.08 -16.69 6.99
N GLU A 54 1.92 -17.96 6.62
CA GLU A 54 0.87 -18.40 5.69
C GLU A 54 -0.54 -18.13 6.23
N LYS A 55 -0.77 -18.35 7.53
CA LYS A 55 -2.04 -17.98 8.18
C LYS A 55 -2.33 -16.49 8.04
N LEU A 56 -1.33 -15.62 8.25
CA LEU A 56 -1.52 -14.18 8.09
C LEU A 56 -1.79 -13.81 6.63
N ASP A 57 -1.03 -14.35 5.68
CA ASP A 57 -1.24 -14.11 4.25
C ASP A 57 -2.67 -14.53 3.81
N GLY A 58 -3.11 -15.71 4.27
CA GLY A 58 -4.48 -16.20 4.04
C GLY A 58 -5.54 -15.30 4.69
N PHE A 59 -5.32 -14.87 5.92
CA PHE A 59 -6.22 -13.94 6.62
C PHE A 59 -6.35 -12.62 5.86
N ILE A 60 -5.24 -12.02 5.41
CA ILE A 60 -5.25 -10.79 4.63
C ILE A 60 -6.06 -10.99 3.35
N SER A 61 -5.77 -12.04 2.57
CA SER A 61 -6.49 -12.32 1.33
C SER A 61 -8.00 -12.49 1.56
N GLN A 62 -8.41 -13.24 2.59
CA GLN A 62 -9.82 -13.40 2.93
C GLN A 62 -10.46 -12.11 3.44
N TYR A 63 -9.71 -11.29 4.18
CA TYR A 63 -10.19 -9.99 4.63
C TYR A 63 -10.45 -9.06 3.44
N GLU A 64 -9.54 -9.01 2.47
CA GLU A 64 -9.69 -8.19 1.27
C GLU A 64 -10.92 -8.60 0.45
N LYS A 65 -11.11 -9.92 0.25
CA LYS A 65 -12.28 -10.47 -0.44
C LYS A 65 -13.60 -10.12 0.26
N ARG A 66 -13.68 -10.34 1.57
CA ARG A 66 -14.90 -10.10 2.36
C ARG A 66 -15.27 -8.61 2.43
N ASN A 67 -14.28 -7.75 2.59
CA ASN A 67 -14.53 -6.32 2.82
C ASN A 67 -14.44 -5.48 1.54
N ARG A 68 -14.05 -6.08 0.40
CA ARG A 68 -13.81 -5.39 -0.88
C ARG A 68 -12.85 -4.20 -0.74
N LYS A 69 -11.84 -4.35 0.14
CA LYS A 69 -10.82 -3.34 0.44
C LYS A 69 -9.44 -3.99 0.37
N ARG A 70 -8.56 -3.50 -0.50
CA ARG A 70 -7.18 -3.99 -0.60
C ARG A 70 -6.34 -3.45 0.54
N ILE A 71 -5.62 -4.30 1.26
CA ILE A 71 -4.71 -3.92 2.33
C ILE A 71 -3.35 -3.62 1.72
N ALA A 72 -2.90 -2.37 1.83
CA ALA A 72 -1.53 -2.02 1.48
C ALA A 72 -0.56 -2.77 2.42
N LYS A 73 0.40 -3.49 1.83
CA LYS A 73 1.43 -4.25 2.53
C LYS A 73 2.76 -4.01 1.83
N SER A 74 3.78 -3.59 2.58
CA SER A 74 5.18 -3.70 2.14
C SER A 74 5.87 -4.78 2.95
N THR A 75 6.75 -5.51 2.27
CA THR A 75 7.49 -6.64 2.83
C THR A 75 8.96 -6.27 2.91
N VAL A 76 9.59 -6.48 4.07
CA VAL A 76 11.01 -6.18 4.29
C VAL A 76 11.71 -7.44 4.75
N HIS A 77 12.62 -7.95 3.96
CA HIS A 77 13.50 -9.07 4.35
C HIS A 77 14.76 -8.51 4.99
N TRP A 78 15.14 -9.01 6.17
CA TRP A 78 16.27 -8.46 6.94
C TRP A 78 17.22 -9.50 7.50
N GLY A 79 16.88 -10.79 7.47
CA GLY A 79 17.76 -11.86 7.95
C GLY A 79 18.02 -12.94 6.90
N LYS A 80 18.91 -13.88 7.24
CA LYS A 80 19.36 -14.95 6.33
C LYS A 80 18.46 -16.18 6.35
N GLU A 81 17.64 -16.34 7.38
CA GLU A 81 16.82 -17.53 7.63
C GLU A 81 15.34 -17.30 7.23
N GLY A 82 15.07 -16.19 6.55
CA GLY A 82 13.74 -15.83 6.06
C GLY A 82 13.03 -14.78 6.90
N GLU A 83 13.74 -14.11 7.81
CA GLU A 83 13.19 -13.06 8.66
C GLU A 83 12.64 -11.91 7.84
N VAL A 84 11.41 -11.53 8.18
CA VAL A 84 10.61 -10.65 7.35
C VAL A 84 9.61 -9.83 8.17
N ASP A 85 9.50 -8.55 7.84
CA ASP A 85 8.50 -7.66 8.40
C ASP A 85 7.40 -7.38 7.37
N TYR A 86 6.16 -7.48 7.80
CA TYR A 86 4.98 -7.00 7.09
C TYR A 86 4.57 -5.65 7.66
N CYS A 87 4.82 -4.59 6.89
CA CYS A 87 4.43 -3.22 7.22
C CYS A 87 3.06 -2.94 6.64
N LEU A 88 2.10 -2.66 7.50
CA LEU A 88 0.69 -2.49 7.16
C LEU A 88 0.24 -1.09 7.57
N PRO A 89 0.18 -0.12 6.63
CA PRO A 89 -0.28 1.24 6.93
C PRO A 89 -1.74 1.30 7.37
N LEU A 90 -2.59 0.39 6.86
CA LEU A 90 -4.04 0.32 7.12
C LEU A 90 -4.79 1.65 6.90
N SER A 91 -4.24 2.55 6.08
CA SER A 91 -4.76 3.91 5.85
C SER A 91 -6.12 3.94 5.15
N ASN A 92 -6.49 2.86 4.47
CA ASN A 92 -7.78 2.67 3.80
C ASN A 92 -8.87 2.08 4.72
N LEU A 93 -8.55 1.83 5.98
CA LEU A 93 -9.49 1.36 7.00
C LEU A 93 -9.83 2.49 7.97
N SER A 94 -11.09 2.56 8.40
CA SER A 94 -11.48 3.43 9.51
C SER A 94 -10.81 3.01 10.82
N GLY A 95 -10.72 3.91 11.81
CA GLY A 95 -10.09 3.59 13.10
C GLY A 95 -10.72 2.38 13.81
N LYS A 96 -12.03 2.16 13.66
CA LYS A 96 -12.73 0.98 14.19
C LYS A 96 -12.32 -0.30 13.44
N GLU A 97 -12.24 -0.25 12.12
CA GLU A 97 -11.79 -1.37 11.28
C GLU A 97 -10.32 -1.71 11.55
N GLN A 98 -9.45 -0.71 11.71
CA GLN A 98 -8.04 -0.92 12.06
C GLN A 98 -7.92 -1.67 13.39
N ARG A 99 -8.60 -1.22 14.45
CA ARG A 99 -8.58 -1.91 15.76
C ARG A 99 -9.07 -3.35 15.65
N ARG A 100 -10.15 -3.58 14.90
CA ARG A 100 -10.69 -4.93 14.67
C ARG A 100 -9.69 -5.80 13.92
N PHE A 101 -9.10 -5.30 12.84
CA PHE A 101 -8.09 -6.00 12.05
C PHE A 101 -6.89 -6.40 12.91
N ILE A 102 -6.34 -5.45 13.68
CA ILE A 102 -5.19 -5.69 14.58
C ILE A 102 -5.55 -6.75 15.64
N SER A 103 -6.73 -6.67 16.24
CA SER A 103 -7.20 -7.65 17.22
C SER A 103 -7.30 -9.06 16.62
N GLN A 104 -7.82 -9.18 15.40
CA GLN A 104 -7.90 -10.46 14.69
C GLN A 104 -6.51 -11.02 14.36
N VAL A 105 -5.57 -10.18 13.90
CA VAL A 105 -4.18 -10.59 13.65
C VAL A 105 -3.50 -11.07 14.92
N ARG A 106 -3.65 -10.34 16.04
CA ARG A 106 -3.13 -10.78 17.35
C ARG A 106 -3.70 -12.12 17.77
N SER A 107 -5.01 -12.31 17.64
CA SER A 107 -5.66 -13.58 17.98
C SER A 107 -5.19 -14.73 17.09
N LEU A 108 -5.00 -14.47 15.80
CA LEU A 108 -4.55 -15.46 14.82
C LEU A 108 -3.14 -15.96 15.12
N LEU A 109 -2.26 -15.06 15.57
CA LEU A 109 -0.82 -15.33 15.72
C LEU A 109 -0.38 -15.58 17.17
N ARG A 110 -1.31 -15.54 18.13
CA ARG A 110 -1.03 -15.70 19.58
C ARG A 110 -0.23 -16.97 19.94
N GLY A 111 -0.33 -18.03 19.14
CA GLY A 111 0.39 -19.28 19.39
C GLY A 111 1.84 -19.29 18.92
N SER A 112 2.26 -18.31 18.11
CA SER A 112 3.63 -18.29 17.57
C SER A 112 4.59 -17.62 18.56
N LYS A 113 5.73 -18.26 18.78
CA LYS A 113 6.84 -17.72 19.59
C LYS A 113 7.86 -16.94 18.77
N GLN A 114 7.68 -16.87 17.45
CA GLN A 114 8.61 -16.29 16.48
C GLN A 114 7.96 -15.14 15.69
N VAL A 115 6.94 -14.53 16.29
CA VAL A 115 6.22 -13.38 15.74
C VAL A 115 6.19 -12.27 16.76
N ASN A 116 6.61 -11.08 16.36
CA ASN A 116 6.40 -9.86 17.11
C ASN A 116 5.40 -8.95 16.41
N ILE A 117 4.48 -8.36 17.17
CA ILE A 117 3.44 -7.46 16.66
C ILE A 117 3.64 -6.08 17.27
N LYS A 118 3.96 -5.11 16.43
CA LYS A 118 4.20 -3.71 16.81
C LYS A 118 3.18 -2.78 16.17
N GLU A 119 2.97 -1.61 16.77
CA GLU A 119 2.00 -0.63 16.30
C GLU A 119 2.62 0.76 16.25
N ASN A 120 2.38 1.51 15.17
CA ASN A 120 2.81 2.91 15.00
C ASN A 120 4.32 3.14 15.07
N GLU A 121 5.12 2.11 14.80
CA GLU A 121 6.58 2.19 14.73
C GLU A 121 7.06 2.27 13.27
N ALA A 122 8.30 2.72 13.07
CA ALA A 122 8.93 2.71 11.75
C ALA A 122 9.27 1.26 11.34
N CYS A 123 9.14 0.94 10.05
CA CYS A 123 9.50 -0.39 9.55
C CYS A 123 11.02 -0.54 9.36
N GLN A 124 11.58 -1.74 9.49
CA GLN A 124 13.04 -1.91 9.52
C GLN A 124 13.77 -1.41 8.26
N SER A 125 13.18 -1.53 7.06
CA SER A 125 13.78 -0.99 5.81
C SER A 125 13.92 0.53 5.78
N GLU A 126 13.32 1.22 6.75
CA GLU A 126 13.36 2.65 6.85
C GLU A 126 14.46 3.15 7.80
N GLN A 127 15.13 2.28 8.54
CA GLN A 127 16.30 2.67 9.31
C GLN A 127 17.53 2.68 8.39
N PRO A 128 18.28 3.78 8.27
CA PRO A 128 19.55 3.75 7.58
C PRO A 128 20.40 2.67 8.25
N ALA A 129 20.95 1.75 7.48
CA ALA A 129 21.85 0.72 7.98
C ALA A 129 22.97 1.41 8.78
N THR A 130 22.90 1.35 10.10
CA THR A 130 24.04 1.68 10.95
C THR A 130 25.07 0.59 10.71
N ARG A 131 26.08 0.95 9.90
CA ARG A 131 27.33 0.20 9.74
C ARG A 131 28.10 0.19 11.04
#